data_AF-A0AA48HN44-F1
#
_entry.id   AF-A0AA48HN44-F1
#
_cell.length_a   1.000
_cell.length_b   1.000
_cell.length_c   1.000
_cell.angle_alpha   90.00
_cell.angle_beta   90.00
_cell.angle_gamma   90.00
#
_symmetry.space_group_name_H-M   'P 1'
#
loop_
_entity.id
_entity.type
_entity.pdbx_description
1 polymer ?
#
loop_
_entity_poly.entity_id
_entity_poly.type
_entity_poly.pdbx_seq_one_letter_code
_entity_poly.pdbx_strand_id
1 'polypeptide(L)'
;MANNSTSVIELAASENLDEEASDMEVEEIDQSDALEDILAGQEEIHKNLDATQLYLGEIGFSPLLSAEEEVYFARRALKGDEASRKRMIVSNLRLVVKIARRYNNRGLALLDLIEEGNLGLIRAVEKFDPERGFRFSTYATWWIRQTIERAIMNQTRTIRLPIHVVKELNVYLRAARELAQKLDHEPTAEEIAEALQKPVKDVAKMLRLNERITSVDTPIGSENDKALLDVIADERAVVQKMKYKITTFVATLWNGWVSLIRNKEKYLPDVLAY
;
A
#
# COMPACT_ATOMS: atom_id res chain seq x y z
N MET A 1 26.80 10.80 -20.63
CA MET A 1 25.67 10.16 -21.33
C MET A 1 25.09 9.10 -20.41
N ALA A 2 24.27 9.54 -19.46
CA ALA A 2 23.54 8.70 -18.53
C ALA A 2 22.17 9.38 -18.34
N ASN A 3 21.13 8.60 -18.07
CA ASN A 3 19.76 9.04 -17.73
C ASN A 3 18.73 9.00 -18.87
N ASN A 4 18.63 7.89 -19.61
CA ASN A 4 17.45 7.61 -20.43
C ASN A 4 16.78 6.26 -20.11
N SER A 5 17.17 5.59 -19.02
CA SER A 5 16.59 4.30 -18.59
C SER A 5 15.55 4.44 -17.47
N THR A 6 15.52 5.57 -16.77
CA THR A 6 14.56 5.83 -15.68
C THR A 6 13.17 6.23 -16.19
N SER A 7 13.09 6.90 -17.35
CA SER A 7 11.82 7.37 -17.94
C SER A 7 11.00 6.25 -18.58
N VAL A 8 11.66 5.25 -19.16
CA VAL A 8 11.00 4.13 -19.86
C VAL A 8 10.38 3.13 -18.86
N ILE A 9 10.95 3.01 -17.66
CA ILE A 9 10.45 2.13 -16.59
C ILE A 9 9.26 2.76 -15.85
N GLU A 10 9.13 4.09 -15.87
CA GLU A 10 7.97 4.81 -15.31
C GLU A 10 6.71 4.65 -16.17
N LEU A 11 6.85 4.54 -17.50
CA LEU A 11 5.76 4.37 -18.47
C LEU A 11 5.15 2.96 -18.47
N ALA A 12 5.97 1.92 -18.36
CA ALA A 12 5.49 0.52 -18.38
C ALA A 12 4.73 0.11 -17.10
N ALA A 13 4.70 0.96 -16.08
CA ALA A 13 4.14 0.61 -14.78
C ALA A 13 2.84 1.35 -14.43
N SER A 14 2.43 2.35 -15.21
CA SER A 14 1.04 2.80 -15.25
C SER A 14 0.15 1.74 -15.90
N GLU A 15 0.65 1.05 -16.93
CA GLU A 15 -0.07 0.00 -17.67
C GLU A 15 -0.47 -1.23 -16.82
N ASN A 16 0.12 -1.42 -15.64
CA ASN A 16 -0.03 -2.68 -14.89
C ASN A 16 -1.16 -2.68 -13.85
N LEU A 17 -1.67 -1.52 -13.46
CA LEU A 17 -2.99 -1.40 -12.83
C LEU A 17 -4.10 -1.20 -13.87
N ASP A 18 -3.71 -0.75 -15.07
CA ASP A 18 -4.64 -0.59 -16.18
C ASP A 18 -5.27 -1.93 -16.61
N GLU A 19 -4.64 -3.09 -16.38
CA GLU A 19 -5.23 -4.38 -16.77
C GLU A 19 -6.04 -5.15 -15.70
N GLU A 20 -6.10 -4.71 -14.44
CA GLU A 20 -7.25 -5.08 -13.57
C GLU A 20 -8.40 -4.07 -13.72
N ALA A 21 -8.17 -3.02 -14.51
CA ALA A 21 -9.12 -2.02 -14.93
C ALA A 21 -9.38 -2.06 -16.46
N SER A 22 -8.85 -3.05 -17.20
CA SER A 22 -8.79 -3.01 -18.68
C SER A 22 -10.07 -3.42 -19.38
N ASP A 23 -11.13 -3.73 -18.64
CA ASP A 23 -12.48 -3.75 -19.21
C ASP A 23 -13.08 -2.33 -19.25
N MET A 24 -12.34 -1.28 -18.87
CA MET A 24 -12.82 0.10 -18.96
C MET A 24 -12.18 0.82 -20.12
N GLU A 25 -12.91 0.86 -21.24
CA GLU A 25 -12.75 1.88 -22.26
C GLU A 25 -12.62 3.26 -21.58
N VAL A 26 -11.68 4.08 -22.06
CA VAL A 26 -11.58 5.48 -21.66
C VAL A 26 -12.75 6.21 -22.33
N GLU A 27 -13.95 6.05 -21.78
CA GLU A 27 -15.07 6.93 -22.12
C GLU A 27 -14.70 8.35 -21.67
N GLU A 28 -15.03 9.35 -22.50
CA GLU A 28 -14.98 10.74 -22.08
C GLU A 28 -15.84 10.91 -20.83
N ILE A 29 -15.20 11.05 -19.67
CA ILE A 29 -15.93 11.25 -18.42
C ILE A 29 -16.48 12.67 -18.43
N ASP A 30 -17.75 12.81 -18.81
CA ASP A 30 -18.47 14.07 -18.61
C ASP A 30 -18.63 14.32 -17.10
N GLN A 31 -18.29 15.54 -16.70
CA GLN A 31 -18.43 16.02 -15.33
C GLN A 31 -19.91 16.25 -14.95
N SER A 32 -20.80 16.32 -15.94
CA SER A 32 -22.25 16.36 -15.74
C SER A 32 -22.77 15.00 -15.22
N ASP A 33 -22.41 13.89 -15.88
CA ASP A 33 -22.76 12.52 -15.48
C ASP A 33 -22.24 12.14 -14.09
N ALA A 34 -21.07 12.70 -13.70
CA ALA A 34 -20.52 12.48 -12.38
C ALA A 34 -21.44 12.97 -11.24
N LEU A 35 -22.31 13.95 -11.50
CA LEU A 35 -23.25 14.51 -10.51
C LEU A 35 -24.41 13.55 -10.26
N GLU A 36 -24.99 13.00 -11.34
CA GLU A 36 -26.09 12.05 -11.27
C GLU A 36 -25.65 10.72 -10.64
N ASP A 37 -24.44 10.23 -10.94
CA ASP A 37 -23.88 9.03 -10.29
C ASP A 37 -23.65 9.22 -8.78
N ILE A 38 -23.30 10.43 -8.35
CA ILE A 38 -23.09 10.79 -6.93
C ILE A 38 -24.44 10.87 -6.20
N LEU A 39 -25.49 11.39 -6.86
CA LEU A 39 -26.83 11.53 -6.30
C LEU A 39 -27.61 10.20 -6.31
N ALA A 40 -27.48 9.39 -7.36
CA ALA A 40 -28.15 8.09 -7.48
C ALA A 40 -27.59 7.02 -6.51
N GLY A 41 -26.31 7.14 -6.12
CA GLY A 41 -25.69 6.26 -5.11
C GLY A 41 -26.11 6.55 -3.67
N GLN A 42 -26.99 7.53 -3.43
CA GLN A 42 -27.36 7.99 -2.09
C GLN A 42 -28.26 7.01 -1.31
N GLU A 43 -28.82 5.98 -1.94
CA GLU A 43 -29.74 5.06 -1.27
C GLU A 43 -29.07 3.98 -0.39
N GLU A 44 -27.78 3.68 -0.58
CA GLU A 44 -27.07 2.63 0.20
C GLU A 44 -26.10 3.16 1.27
N ILE A 45 -25.85 4.47 1.36
CA ILE A 45 -24.88 5.03 2.31
C ILE A 45 -25.59 5.33 3.64
N HIS A 46 -25.42 4.43 4.60
CA HIS A 46 -25.92 4.50 5.98
C HIS A 46 -25.93 5.94 6.56
N LYS A 47 -27.10 6.37 7.06
CA LYS A 47 -27.38 7.66 7.72
C LYS A 47 -26.65 7.81 9.06
N ASN A 48 -25.34 7.87 9.06
CA ASN A 48 -24.57 8.45 10.16
C ASN A 48 -24.15 9.86 9.75
N LEU A 49 -23.95 10.76 10.71
CA LEU A 49 -23.41 12.11 10.48
C LEU A 49 -21.98 12.02 9.92
N ASP A 50 -21.89 11.70 8.64
CA ASP A 50 -20.72 11.14 8.00
C ASP A 50 -19.84 12.27 7.47
N ALA A 51 -18.57 12.30 7.90
CA ALA A 51 -17.56 13.23 7.39
C ALA A 51 -17.50 13.20 5.85
N THR A 52 -17.80 12.04 5.27
CA THR A 52 -17.93 11.84 3.83
C THR A 52 -19.08 12.65 3.24
N GLN A 53 -20.27 12.65 3.86
CA GLN A 53 -21.41 13.43 3.39
C GLN A 53 -21.17 14.93 3.50
N LEU A 54 -20.53 15.40 4.57
CA LEU A 54 -20.15 16.81 4.71
C LEU A 54 -19.21 17.25 3.59
N TYR A 55 -18.16 16.47 3.33
CA TYR A 55 -17.22 16.74 2.24
C TYR A 55 -17.90 16.73 0.87
N LEU A 56 -18.72 15.72 0.57
CA LEU A 56 -19.44 15.62 -0.70
C LEU A 56 -20.44 16.76 -0.91
N GLY A 57 -21.08 17.22 0.17
CA GLY A 57 -21.92 18.41 0.16
C GLY A 57 -21.14 19.67 -0.21
N GLU A 58 -20.01 19.92 0.46
CA GLU A 58 -19.18 21.11 0.24
C GLU A 58 -18.65 21.21 -1.20
N ILE A 59 -18.14 20.11 -1.78
CA ILE A 59 -17.61 20.11 -3.14
C ILE A 59 -18.71 20.24 -4.21
N GLY A 60 -19.96 19.90 -3.88
CA GLY A 60 -21.11 20.00 -4.78
C GLY A 60 -21.51 21.44 -5.11
N PHE A 61 -21.21 22.39 -4.23
CA PHE A 61 -21.55 23.81 -4.44
C PHE A 61 -20.62 24.55 -5.42
N SER A 62 -19.48 23.96 -5.78
CA SER A 62 -18.54 24.62 -6.70
C SER A 62 -19.00 24.48 -8.15
N PRO A 63 -19.10 25.58 -8.92
CA PRO A 63 -19.44 25.51 -10.33
C PRO A 63 -18.33 24.82 -11.14
N LEU A 64 -18.74 24.06 -12.14
CA LEU A 64 -17.84 23.48 -13.14
C LEU A 64 -17.27 24.60 -14.02
N LEU A 65 -16.09 24.37 -14.57
CA LEU A 65 -15.46 25.28 -15.52
C LEU A 65 -15.82 24.88 -16.95
N SER A 66 -16.07 25.87 -17.80
CA SER A 66 -16.11 25.64 -19.25
C SER A 66 -14.70 25.42 -19.81
N ALA A 67 -14.59 24.87 -21.03
CA ALA A 67 -13.29 24.69 -21.69
C ALA A 67 -12.51 26.02 -21.85
N GLU A 68 -13.20 27.12 -22.11
CA GLU A 68 -12.58 28.45 -22.20
C GLU A 68 -12.08 28.94 -20.83
N GLU A 69 -12.87 28.70 -19.77
CA GLU A 69 -12.49 29.03 -18.40
C GLU A 69 -11.31 28.18 -17.91
N GLU A 70 -11.26 26.89 -18.26
CA GLU A 70 -10.13 25.99 -17.97
C GLU A 70 -8.83 26.60 -18.51
N VAL A 71 -8.82 27.03 -19.78
CA VAL A 71 -7.65 27.68 -20.40
C VAL A 71 -7.30 29.01 -19.71
N TYR A 72 -8.29 29.83 -19.40
CA TYR A 72 -8.09 31.12 -18.73
C TYR A 72 -7.45 30.97 -17.34
N PHE A 73 -8.01 30.11 -16.49
CA PHE A 73 -7.50 29.89 -15.14
C PHE A 73 -6.18 29.13 -15.15
N ALA A 74 -5.98 28.18 -16.08
CA ALA A 74 -4.72 27.45 -16.23
C ALA A 74 -3.56 28.41 -16.57
N ARG A 75 -3.77 29.31 -17.53
CA ARG A 75 -2.74 30.28 -17.94
C ARG A 75 -2.35 31.22 -16.78
N ARG A 76 -3.32 31.58 -15.93
CA ARG A 76 -3.06 32.39 -14.73
C ARG A 76 -2.39 31.58 -13.62
N ALA A 77 -2.82 30.35 -13.40
CA ALA A 77 -2.22 29.44 -12.42
C ALA A 77 -0.74 29.18 -12.71
N LEU A 78 -0.36 28.98 -13.98
CA LEU A 78 1.04 28.84 -14.41
C LEU A 78 1.88 30.11 -14.18
N LYS A 79 1.25 31.28 -14.16
CA LYS A 79 1.88 32.57 -13.82
C LYS A 79 1.99 32.82 -12.31
N GLY A 80 1.58 31.86 -11.49
CA GLY A 80 1.66 31.94 -10.02
C GLY A 80 0.42 32.57 -9.36
N ASP A 81 -0.72 32.68 -10.05
CA ASP A 81 -1.96 33.15 -9.44
C ASP A 81 -2.62 32.07 -8.59
N GLU A 82 -2.48 32.19 -7.27
CA GLU A 82 -3.04 31.26 -6.30
C GLU A 82 -4.57 31.17 -6.34
N ALA A 83 -5.28 32.27 -6.62
CA ALA A 83 -6.73 32.27 -6.70
C ALA A 83 -7.22 31.45 -7.90
N SER A 84 -6.54 31.57 -9.05
CA SER A 84 -6.83 30.77 -10.24
C SER A 84 -6.50 29.30 -10.01
N ARG A 85 -5.35 28.99 -9.38
CA ARG A 85 -4.98 27.61 -9.01
C ARG A 85 -6.03 26.99 -8.08
N LYS A 86 -6.43 27.71 -7.03
CA LYS A 86 -7.46 27.24 -6.09
C LYS A 86 -8.79 27.00 -6.79
N ARG A 87 -9.23 27.92 -7.67
CA ARG A 87 -10.46 27.75 -8.45
C ARG A 87 -10.42 26.50 -9.32
N MET A 88 -9.31 26.26 -10.03
CA MET A 88 -9.16 25.04 -10.84
C MET A 88 -9.25 23.76 -9.99
N ILE A 89 -8.63 23.75 -8.80
CA ILE A 89 -8.68 22.58 -7.92
C ILE A 89 -10.12 22.34 -7.45
N VAL A 90 -10.75 23.36 -6.85
CA VAL A 90 -12.07 23.23 -6.22
C VAL A 90 -13.15 22.84 -7.24
N SER A 91 -13.12 23.42 -8.44
CA SER A 91 -14.07 23.07 -9.53
C SER A 91 -13.92 21.63 -10.03
N ASN A 92 -12.80 20.94 -9.76
CA ASN A 92 -12.53 19.59 -10.25
C ASN A 92 -12.48 18.52 -9.14
N LEU A 93 -12.81 18.85 -7.88
CA LEU A 93 -12.84 17.86 -6.79
C LEU A 93 -13.83 16.71 -7.04
N ARG A 94 -14.92 16.99 -7.76
CA ARG A 94 -15.93 15.98 -8.13
C ARG A 94 -15.37 14.90 -9.05
N LEU A 95 -14.43 15.25 -9.93
CA LEU A 95 -13.72 14.27 -10.77
C LEU A 95 -12.90 13.31 -9.91
N VAL A 96 -12.23 13.80 -8.86
CA VAL A 96 -11.44 12.97 -7.94
C VAL A 96 -12.33 11.94 -7.27
N VAL A 97 -13.49 12.34 -6.75
CA VAL A 97 -14.45 11.43 -6.12
C VAL A 97 -14.92 10.35 -7.10
N LYS A 98 -15.26 10.72 -8.34
CA LYS A 98 -15.67 9.75 -9.38
C LYS A 98 -14.57 8.71 -9.66
N ILE A 99 -13.32 9.13 -9.73
CA ILE A 99 -12.19 8.22 -9.95
C ILE A 99 -11.93 7.35 -8.71
N ALA A 100 -11.89 7.94 -7.52
CA ALA A 100 -11.60 7.26 -6.25
C ALA A 100 -12.64 6.16 -5.92
N ARG A 101 -13.92 6.38 -6.26
CA ARG A 101 -15.00 5.40 -6.03
C ARG A 101 -14.72 4.03 -6.67
N ARG A 102 -14.00 3.99 -7.81
CA ARG A 102 -13.61 2.73 -8.48
C ARG A 102 -12.54 1.93 -7.73
N TYR A 103 -11.82 2.57 -6.83
CA TYR A 103 -10.78 1.94 -5.99
C TYR A 103 -11.28 1.58 -4.59
N ASN A 104 -12.58 1.74 -4.33
CA ASN A 104 -13.16 1.38 -3.05
C ASN A 104 -12.97 -0.12 -2.76
N ASN A 105 -12.90 -0.49 -1.48
CA ASN A 105 -12.66 -1.87 -1.02
C ASN A 105 -11.29 -2.46 -1.43
N ARG A 106 -10.33 -1.67 -1.92
CA ARG A 106 -8.95 -2.11 -2.22
C ARG A 106 -7.97 -1.92 -1.04
N GLY A 107 -8.49 -1.66 0.15
CA GLY A 107 -7.75 -1.67 1.42
C GLY A 107 -7.53 -0.31 2.08
N LEU A 108 -7.88 0.80 1.42
CA LEU A 108 -7.94 2.14 2.01
C LEU A 108 -9.39 2.61 2.09
N ALA A 109 -9.71 3.47 3.06
CA ALA A 109 -11.04 4.06 3.17
C ALA A 109 -11.27 5.05 2.01
N LEU A 110 -12.54 5.30 1.66
CA LEU A 110 -12.88 6.19 0.55
C LEU A 110 -12.30 7.60 0.73
N LEU A 111 -12.33 8.14 1.96
CA LEU A 111 -11.75 9.45 2.27
C LEU A 111 -10.23 9.47 2.03
N ASP A 112 -9.51 8.42 2.42
CA ASP A 112 -8.06 8.33 2.18
C ASP A 112 -7.74 8.28 0.68
N LEU A 113 -8.54 7.55 -0.10
CA LEU A 113 -8.42 7.50 -1.56
C LEU A 113 -8.69 8.88 -2.19
N ILE A 114 -9.69 9.61 -1.69
CA ILE A 114 -10.00 10.96 -2.16
C ILE A 114 -8.84 11.92 -1.86
N GLU A 115 -8.27 11.87 -0.66
CA GLU A 115 -7.15 12.76 -0.30
C GLU A 115 -5.90 12.50 -1.17
N GLU A 116 -5.55 11.23 -1.40
CA GLU A 116 -4.44 10.88 -2.29
C GLU A 116 -4.72 11.25 -3.76
N GLY A 117 -5.99 11.18 -4.17
CA GLY A 117 -6.44 11.69 -5.46
C GLY A 117 -6.37 13.22 -5.57
N ASN A 118 -6.70 13.94 -4.50
CA ASN A 118 -6.59 15.40 -4.41
C ASN A 118 -5.12 15.85 -4.57
N LEU A 119 -4.17 15.11 -3.97
CA LEU A 119 -2.74 15.34 -4.19
C LEU A 119 -2.34 15.15 -5.67
N GLY A 120 -2.93 14.17 -6.36
CA GLY A 120 -2.77 13.97 -7.80
C GLY A 120 -3.34 15.13 -8.61
N LEU A 121 -4.55 15.57 -8.29
CA LEU A 121 -5.19 16.72 -8.92
C LEU A 121 -4.36 18.00 -8.79
N ILE A 122 -3.82 18.27 -7.59
CA ILE A 122 -2.97 19.45 -7.37
C ILE A 122 -1.75 19.43 -8.29
N ARG A 123 -1.08 18.28 -8.44
CA ARG A 123 0.04 18.12 -9.37
C ARG A 123 -0.39 18.26 -10.83
N ALA A 124 -1.59 17.80 -11.19
CA ALA A 124 -2.14 17.99 -12.51
C ALA A 124 -2.32 19.48 -12.82
N VAL A 125 -2.89 20.26 -11.90
CA VAL A 125 -3.05 21.72 -12.07
C VAL A 125 -1.70 22.43 -12.21
N GLU A 126 -0.67 22.01 -11.46
CA GLU A 126 0.67 22.60 -11.54
C GLU A 126 1.38 22.38 -12.88
N LYS A 127 1.10 21.25 -13.54
CA LYS A 127 1.82 20.81 -14.76
C LYS A 127 0.97 20.87 -16.02
N PHE A 128 -0.31 21.24 -15.91
CA PHE A 128 -1.21 21.31 -17.04
C PHE A 128 -0.80 22.42 -18.00
N ASP A 129 -0.75 22.08 -19.28
CA ASP A 129 -0.39 22.99 -20.37
C ASP A 129 -1.63 23.29 -21.22
N PRO A 130 -2.22 24.49 -21.08
CA PRO A 130 -3.45 24.84 -21.79
C PRO A 130 -3.26 25.02 -23.30
N GLU A 131 -2.02 25.18 -23.78
CA GLU A 131 -1.75 25.41 -25.20
C GLU A 131 -1.79 24.10 -26.03
N ARG A 132 -1.89 22.94 -25.37
CA ARG A 132 -1.98 21.63 -26.03
C ARG A 132 -3.37 21.30 -26.60
N GLY A 133 -4.40 22.04 -26.21
CA GLY A 133 -5.76 21.88 -26.77
C GLY A 133 -6.55 20.66 -26.29
N PHE A 134 -6.08 19.93 -25.26
CA PHE A 134 -6.85 18.85 -24.61
C PHE A 134 -7.58 19.37 -23.37
N ARG A 135 -8.71 18.73 -23.02
CA ARG A 135 -9.46 19.04 -21.80
C ARG A 135 -8.63 18.77 -20.55
N PHE A 136 -8.82 19.59 -19.52
CA PHE A 136 -8.12 19.41 -18.24
C PHE A 136 -8.46 18.06 -17.59
N SER A 137 -9.72 17.61 -17.67
CA SER A 137 -10.19 16.34 -17.11
C SER A 137 -9.41 15.13 -17.65
N THR A 138 -9.10 15.11 -18.94
CA THR A 138 -8.31 14.05 -19.60
C THR A 138 -6.91 13.97 -18.98
N TYR A 139 -6.24 15.10 -18.79
CA TYR A 139 -4.91 15.15 -18.20
C TYR A 139 -4.92 14.82 -16.70
N ALA A 140 -5.87 15.38 -15.96
CA ALA A 140 -6.00 15.19 -14.53
C ALA A 140 -6.27 13.73 -14.15
N THR A 141 -7.04 13.01 -14.97
CA THR A 141 -7.37 11.59 -14.73
C THR A 141 -6.12 10.73 -14.56
N TRP A 142 -5.08 10.94 -15.37
CA TRP A 142 -3.82 10.19 -15.26
C TRP A 142 -3.13 10.43 -13.91
N TRP A 143 -3.02 11.71 -13.50
CA TRP A 143 -2.38 12.06 -12.23
C TRP A 143 -3.16 11.53 -11.01
N ILE A 144 -4.48 11.63 -11.05
CA ILE A 144 -5.36 11.16 -9.96
C ILE A 144 -5.25 9.64 -9.84
N ARG A 145 -5.33 8.91 -10.96
CA ARG A 145 -5.15 7.45 -11.01
C ARG A 145 -3.81 7.06 -10.41
N GLN A 146 -2.73 7.67 -10.91
CA GLN A 146 -1.37 7.34 -10.53
C GLN A 146 -1.10 7.57 -9.02
N THR A 147 -1.62 8.64 -8.43
CA THR A 147 -1.41 8.90 -6.99
C THR A 147 -2.22 7.95 -6.12
N ILE A 148 -3.49 7.69 -6.45
CA ILE A 148 -4.34 6.74 -5.74
C ILE A 148 -3.71 5.34 -5.75
N GLU A 149 -3.32 4.87 -6.93
CA GLU A 149 -2.70 3.56 -7.11
C GLU A 149 -1.38 3.44 -6.33
N ARG A 150 -0.56 4.49 -6.39
CA ARG A 150 0.67 4.56 -5.61
C ARG A 150 0.38 4.54 -4.11
N ALA A 151 -0.68 5.19 -3.64
CA ALA A 151 -1.06 5.18 -2.22
C ALA A 151 -1.46 3.78 -1.77
N ILE A 152 -2.32 3.09 -2.53
CA ILE A 152 -2.75 1.71 -2.28
C ILE A 152 -1.53 0.79 -2.17
N MET A 153 -0.59 0.85 -3.13
CA MET A 153 0.61 0.01 -3.07
C MET A 153 1.49 0.26 -1.84
N ASN A 154 1.48 1.49 -1.32
CA ASN A 154 2.38 1.92 -0.26
C ASN A 154 1.81 1.78 1.15
N GLN A 155 0.49 1.87 1.31
CA GLN A 155 -0.20 2.04 2.58
C GLN A 155 -1.11 0.86 2.95
N THR A 156 -1.62 0.09 1.98
CA THR A 156 -2.59 -0.98 2.23
C THR A 156 -2.03 -2.15 3.06
N ARG A 157 -0.71 -2.40 3.02
CA ARG A 157 -0.09 -3.52 3.76
C ARG A 157 0.45 -3.06 5.10
N THR A 158 0.12 -3.80 6.17
CA THR A 158 0.66 -3.59 7.52
C THR A 158 2.19 -3.66 7.54
N ILE A 159 2.78 -4.63 6.85
CA ILE A 159 4.21 -4.66 6.57
C ILE A 159 4.41 -4.09 5.17
N ARG A 160 4.99 -2.90 5.11
CA ARG A 160 5.23 -2.17 3.87
C ARG A 160 6.14 -2.97 2.93
N LEU A 161 5.66 -3.19 1.71
CA LEU A 161 6.46 -3.73 0.61
C LEU A 161 6.91 -2.59 -0.33
N PRO A 162 8.15 -2.64 -0.87
CA PRO A 162 8.58 -1.72 -1.91
C PRO A 162 7.71 -1.85 -3.18
N ILE A 163 7.53 -0.74 -3.89
CA ILE A 163 6.66 -0.68 -5.09
C ILE A 163 7.06 -1.72 -6.16
N HIS A 164 8.35 -1.93 -6.40
CA HIS A 164 8.81 -2.90 -7.40
C HIS A 164 8.42 -4.33 -7.02
N VAL A 165 8.44 -4.68 -5.73
CA VAL A 165 8.02 -6.01 -5.25
C VAL A 165 6.52 -6.20 -5.42
N VAL A 166 5.71 -5.17 -5.12
CA VAL A 166 4.25 -5.22 -5.32
C VAL A 166 3.91 -5.36 -6.81
N LYS A 167 4.61 -4.63 -7.69
CA LYS A 167 4.45 -4.76 -9.14
C LYS A 167 4.79 -6.17 -9.62
N GLU A 168 5.92 -6.71 -9.17
CA GLU A 168 6.33 -8.07 -9.53
C GLU A 168 5.30 -9.10 -9.04
N LEU A 169 4.81 -8.95 -7.81
CA LEU A 169 3.77 -9.79 -7.23
C LEU A 169 2.48 -9.78 -8.06
N ASN A 170 2.01 -8.60 -8.49
CA ASN A 170 0.79 -8.50 -9.29
C ASN A 170 0.90 -9.20 -10.65
N VAL A 171 2.09 -9.22 -11.27
CA VAL A 171 2.34 -9.99 -12.50
C VAL A 171 2.14 -11.48 -12.25
N TYR A 172 2.67 -12.02 -11.13
CA TYR A 172 2.45 -13.42 -10.78
C TYR A 172 0.98 -13.73 -10.48
N LEU A 173 0.28 -12.84 -9.77
CA LEU A 173 -1.14 -13.01 -9.45
C LEU A 173 -2.05 -12.94 -10.68
N ARG A 174 -1.69 -12.11 -11.67
CA ARG A 174 -2.39 -12.05 -12.96
C ARG A 174 -2.21 -13.35 -13.74
N ALA A 175 -0.97 -13.80 -13.90
CA ALA A 175 -0.68 -15.07 -14.56
C ALA A 175 -1.37 -16.25 -13.85
N ALA A 176 -1.40 -16.25 -12.52
CA ALA A 176 -2.14 -17.24 -11.75
C ALA A 176 -3.65 -17.20 -12.07
N ARG A 177 -4.26 -16.02 -12.15
CA ARG A 177 -5.68 -15.91 -12.54
C ARG A 177 -5.97 -16.39 -13.96
N GLU A 178 -5.11 -16.03 -14.92
CA GLU A 178 -5.25 -16.49 -16.31
C GLU A 178 -5.06 -18.01 -16.44
N LEU A 179 -4.13 -18.58 -15.67
CA LEU A 179 -3.93 -20.03 -15.61
C LEU A 179 -5.11 -20.73 -14.94
N ALA A 180 -5.63 -20.18 -13.84
CA ALA A 180 -6.81 -20.72 -13.15
C ALA A 180 -8.09 -20.69 -14.00
N GLN A 181 -8.14 -19.86 -15.04
CA GLN A 181 -9.24 -19.89 -16.02
C GLN A 181 -9.08 -20.98 -17.07
N LYS A 182 -7.83 -21.40 -17.36
CA LYS A 182 -7.52 -22.44 -18.34
C LYS A 182 -7.41 -23.83 -17.70
N LEU A 183 -7.01 -23.87 -16.43
CA LEU A 183 -6.86 -25.05 -15.60
C LEU A 183 -8.10 -25.16 -14.70
N ASP A 184 -8.66 -26.35 -14.56
CA ASP A 184 -9.79 -26.59 -13.65
C ASP A 184 -9.36 -26.65 -12.16
N HIS A 185 -8.21 -26.08 -11.80
CA HIS A 185 -7.68 -26.04 -10.44
C HIS A 185 -6.85 -24.78 -10.18
N GLU A 186 -6.58 -24.51 -8.90
CA GLU A 186 -5.67 -23.42 -8.52
C GLU A 186 -4.24 -23.75 -8.99
N PRO A 187 -3.56 -22.81 -9.69
CA PRO A 187 -2.27 -23.09 -10.28
C PRO A 187 -1.18 -23.18 -9.21
N THR A 188 -0.30 -24.15 -9.38
CA THR A 188 0.88 -24.36 -8.54
C THR A 188 1.97 -23.35 -8.86
N ALA A 189 2.91 -23.17 -7.92
CA ALA A 189 4.06 -22.28 -8.13
C ALA A 189 4.94 -22.70 -9.33
N GLU A 190 4.94 -23.99 -9.68
CA GLU A 190 5.67 -24.54 -10.83
C GLU A 190 4.99 -24.16 -12.15
N GLU A 191 3.66 -24.26 -12.25
CA GLU A 191 2.90 -23.89 -13.45
C GLU A 191 2.97 -22.39 -13.72
N ILE A 192 2.91 -21.56 -12.68
CA ILE A 192 3.09 -20.11 -12.80
C ILE A 192 4.51 -19.77 -13.27
N ALA A 193 5.51 -20.48 -12.75
CA ALA A 193 6.91 -20.31 -13.13
C ALA A 193 7.17 -20.71 -14.59
N GLU A 194 6.55 -21.80 -15.06
CA GLU A 194 6.62 -22.23 -16.45
C GLU A 194 5.97 -21.21 -17.39
N ALA A 195 4.77 -20.75 -17.06
CA ALA A 195 4.04 -19.76 -17.86
C ALA A 195 4.80 -18.43 -18.00
N LEU A 196 5.48 -17.99 -16.93
CA LEU A 196 6.23 -16.74 -16.91
C LEU A 196 7.72 -16.90 -17.24
N GLN A 197 8.18 -18.12 -17.53
CA GLN A 197 9.58 -18.46 -17.82
C GLN A 197 10.56 -17.95 -16.75
N LYS A 198 10.20 -18.16 -15.47
CA LYS A 198 10.97 -17.70 -14.31
C LYS A 198 11.34 -18.85 -13.38
N PRO A 199 12.35 -18.70 -12.51
CA PRO A 199 12.70 -19.73 -11.54
C PRO A 199 11.57 -19.98 -10.54
N VAL A 200 11.20 -21.24 -10.31
CA VAL A 200 10.19 -21.66 -9.30
C VAL A 200 10.48 -21.07 -7.93
N LYS A 201 11.77 -20.97 -7.55
CA LYS A 201 12.21 -20.38 -6.29
C LYS A 201 11.78 -18.92 -6.12
N ASP A 202 11.81 -18.14 -7.19
CA ASP A 202 11.45 -16.72 -7.15
C ASP A 202 9.95 -16.55 -7.06
N VAL A 203 9.18 -17.33 -7.83
CA VAL A 203 7.71 -17.38 -7.73
C VAL A 203 7.26 -17.79 -6.33
N ALA A 204 7.83 -18.87 -5.78
CA ALA A 204 7.51 -19.32 -4.42
C ALA A 204 7.85 -18.26 -3.36
N LYS A 205 8.97 -17.55 -3.51
CA LYS A 205 9.33 -16.45 -2.61
C LYS A 205 8.32 -15.30 -2.70
N MET A 206 7.85 -14.98 -3.90
CA MET A 206 6.87 -13.91 -4.12
C MET A 206 5.49 -14.27 -3.57
N LEU A 207 5.03 -15.51 -3.78
CA LEU A 207 3.77 -15.99 -3.23
C LEU A 207 3.75 -15.95 -1.69
N ARG A 208 4.87 -16.26 -1.02
CA ARG A 208 5.01 -16.10 0.44
C ARG A 208 4.83 -14.65 0.90
N LEU A 209 5.24 -13.67 0.10
CA LEU A 209 5.04 -12.25 0.43
C LEU A 209 3.58 -11.80 0.25
N ASN A 210 2.77 -12.59 -0.45
CA ASN A 210 1.36 -12.28 -0.62
C ASN A 210 0.53 -12.55 0.63
N GLU A 211 0.99 -13.44 1.52
CA GLU A 211 0.30 -13.82 2.75
C GLU A 211 -0.07 -12.57 3.58
N ARG A 212 -1.37 -12.47 3.91
CA ARG A 212 -1.89 -11.37 4.73
C ARG A 212 -1.71 -11.68 6.21
N ILE A 213 -1.50 -10.64 7.00
CA ILE A 213 -1.39 -10.76 8.45
C ILE A 213 -2.78 -11.04 9.04
N THR A 214 -2.85 -12.02 9.94
CA THR A 214 -4.04 -12.32 10.74
C THR A 214 -4.00 -11.54 12.04
N SER A 215 -5.16 -11.07 12.52
CA SER A 215 -5.23 -10.42 13.83
C SER A 215 -4.99 -11.45 14.93
N VAL A 216 -4.20 -11.05 15.92
CA VAL A 216 -3.92 -11.85 17.12
C VAL A 216 -5.15 -11.91 18.04
N ASP A 217 -6.05 -10.94 17.90
CA ASP A 217 -7.33 -10.89 18.61
C ASP A 217 -8.45 -11.68 17.89
N THR A 218 -8.16 -12.30 16.74
CA THR A 218 -9.13 -13.15 16.06
C THR A 218 -9.50 -14.34 16.98
N PRO A 219 -10.79 -14.54 17.30
CA PRO A 219 -11.21 -15.65 18.14
C PRO A 219 -10.97 -16.98 17.43
N ILE A 220 -10.61 -18.01 18.20
CA ILE A 220 -10.38 -19.36 17.73
C ILE A 220 -11.47 -20.29 18.27
N GLY A 221 -12.16 -20.97 17.37
CA GLY A 221 -13.21 -21.94 17.70
C GLY A 221 -14.62 -21.34 17.70
N SER A 222 -15.62 -22.21 17.86
CA SER A 222 -17.05 -21.86 17.77
C SER A 222 -17.56 -21.10 18.99
N GLU A 223 -16.94 -21.32 20.14
CA GLU A 223 -17.19 -20.60 21.38
C GLU A 223 -16.14 -19.49 21.45
N ASN A 224 -16.56 -18.23 21.23
CA ASN A 224 -15.74 -17.01 21.10
C ASN A 224 -14.87 -16.65 22.34
N ASP A 225 -14.51 -17.62 23.17
CA ASP A 225 -13.89 -17.43 24.49
C ASP A 225 -12.36 -17.34 24.45
N LYS A 226 -11.72 -17.74 23.34
CA LYS A 226 -10.25 -17.77 23.23
C LYS A 226 -9.75 -17.04 21.99
N ALA A 227 -8.81 -16.13 22.16
CA ALA A 227 -8.13 -15.47 21.05
C ALA A 227 -6.93 -16.29 20.57
N LEU A 228 -6.44 -15.99 19.35
CA LEU A 228 -5.18 -16.56 18.86
C LEU A 228 -4.01 -16.28 19.81
N LEU A 229 -4.02 -15.11 20.45
CA LEU A 229 -3.02 -14.74 21.47
C LEU A 229 -2.90 -15.78 22.61
N ASP A 230 -4.02 -16.34 23.05
CA ASP A 230 -4.07 -17.22 24.23
C ASP A 230 -3.43 -18.59 23.95
N VAL A 231 -3.24 -18.93 22.68
CA VAL A 231 -2.62 -20.19 22.23
C VAL A 231 -1.12 -20.03 21.97
N ILE A 232 -0.67 -18.82 21.63
CA ILE A 232 0.73 -18.57 21.27
C ILE A 232 1.60 -18.58 22.54
N ALA A 233 2.54 -19.53 22.58
CA ALA A 233 3.48 -19.64 23.69
C ALA A 233 4.60 -18.59 23.60
N ASP A 234 5.00 -18.03 24.75
CA ASP A 234 6.19 -17.17 24.84
C ASP A 234 7.48 -18.00 24.86
N GLU A 235 8.12 -18.13 23.70
CA GLU A 235 9.39 -18.83 23.53
C GLU A 235 10.54 -18.17 24.31
N ARG A 236 10.50 -16.83 24.51
CA ARG A 236 11.59 -16.11 25.19
C ARG A 236 11.61 -16.43 26.67
N ALA A 237 10.44 -16.58 27.31
CA ALA A 237 10.35 -17.00 28.70
C ALA A 237 11.00 -18.38 28.91
N VAL A 238 10.78 -19.32 27.98
CA VAL A 238 11.38 -20.67 28.02
C VAL A 238 12.91 -20.59 27.93
N VAL A 239 13.42 -19.86 26.93
CA VAL A 239 14.86 -19.68 26.70
C VAL A 239 15.51 -18.96 27.88
N GLN A 240 14.87 -17.95 28.47
CA GLN A 240 15.41 -17.20 29.60
C GLN A 240 15.51 -18.06 30.87
N LYS A 241 14.50 -18.89 31.15
CA LYS A 241 14.52 -19.84 32.27
C LYS A 241 15.64 -20.87 32.12
N MET A 242 15.86 -21.34 30.88
CA MET A 242 16.93 -22.28 30.57
C MET A 242 18.32 -21.63 30.67
N LYS A 243 18.49 -20.42 30.13
CA LYS A 243 19.71 -19.61 30.29
C LYS A 243 20.02 -19.33 31.75
N TYR A 244 19.04 -18.92 32.55
CA TYR A 244 19.25 -18.64 33.96
C TYR A 244 19.78 -19.87 34.70
N LYS A 245 19.16 -21.04 34.50
CA LYS A 245 19.61 -22.32 35.08
C LYS A 245 21.04 -22.70 34.67
N ILE A 246 21.36 -22.59 33.38
CA ILE A 246 22.71 -22.90 32.88
C ILE A 246 23.73 -21.90 33.47
N THR A 247 23.39 -20.62 33.49
CA THR A 247 24.30 -19.56 33.98
C THR A 247 24.56 -19.70 35.47
N THR A 248 23.54 -19.98 36.28
CA THR A 248 23.70 -20.26 37.71
C THR A 248 24.50 -21.54 37.96
N PHE A 249 24.25 -22.60 37.19
CA PHE A 249 25.00 -23.84 37.29
C PHE A 249 26.50 -23.64 36.96
N VAL A 250 26.80 -22.98 35.84
CA VAL A 250 28.18 -22.66 35.44
C VAL A 250 28.85 -21.74 36.46
N ALA A 251 28.17 -20.71 36.96
CA ALA A 251 28.71 -19.83 37.99
C ALA A 251 29.03 -20.57 39.30
N THR A 252 28.19 -21.54 39.68
CA THR A 252 28.41 -22.36 40.89
C THR A 252 29.63 -23.27 40.71
N LEU A 253 29.76 -23.92 39.55
CA LEU A 253 30.93 -24.74 39.23
C LEU A 253 32.21 -23.91 39.18
N TRP A 254 32.15 -22.73 38.54
CA TRP A 254 33.27 -21.80 38.47
C TRP A 254 33.73 -21.37 39.86
N ASN A 255 32.81 -20.91 40.72
CA ASN A 255 33.13 -20.50 42.09
C ASN A 255 33.68 -21.67 42.92
N GLY A 256 33.15 -22.88 42.72
CA GLY A 256 33.68 -24.10 43.35
C GLY A 256 35.12 -24.40 42.93
N TRP A 257 35.42 -24.34 41.63
CA TRP A 257 36.76 -24.52 41.09
C TRP A 257 37.74 -23.46 41.57
N VAL A 258 37.36 -22.18 41.54
CA VAL A 258 38.18 -21.07 42.03
C VAL A 258 38.50 -21.23 43.51
N SER A 259 37.51 -21.64 44.33
CA SER A 259 37.72 -21.94 45.75
C SER A 259 38.72 -23.09 45.97
N LEU A 260 38.65 -24.13 45.14
CA LEU A 260 39.52 -25.30 45.24
C LEU A 260 40.97 -25.00 44.85
N ILE A 261 41.18 -24.15 43.84
CA ILE A 261 42.50 -23.63 43.46
C ILE A 261 43.08 -22.77 44.58
N ARG A 262 42.27 -21.85 45.12
CA ARG A 262 42.69 -20.95 46.20
C ARG A 262 43.07 -21.69 47.49
N ASN A 263 42.38 -22.80 47.78
CA ASN A 263 42.75 -23.67 48.90
C ASN A 263 44.03 -24.45 48.63
N LYS A 264 44.31 -24.91 47.40
CA LYS A 264 45.58 -25.58 47.07
C LYS A 264 46.79 -24.64 47.15
N GLU A 265 46.67 -23.39 46.73
CA GLU A 265 47.71 -22.37 46.90
C GLU A 265 48.05 -22.12 48.38
N LYS A 266 47.05 -22.19 49.27
CA LYS A 266 47.25 -22.00 50.72
C LYS A 266 48.07 -23.11 51.38
N TYR A 267 48.23 -24.26 50.72
CA TYR A 267 49.03 -25.39 51.20
C TYR A 267 50.32 -25.61 50.40
N LEU A 268 50.69 -24.69 49.49
CA LEU A 268 52.04 -24.68 48.94
C LEU A 268 52.97 -24.01 49.96
N PRO A 269 53.98 -24.71 50.49
CA PRO A 269 54.99 -24.04 51.30
C PRO A 269 55.74 -23.01 50.45
N ASP A 270 56.07 -21.86 51.04
CA ASP A 270 56.96 -20.84 50.48
C ASP A 270 58.34 -21.46 50.21
N VAL A 271 58.49 -22.11 49.06
CA VAL A 271 59.77 -22.53 48.52
C VAL A 271 60.12 -21.53 47.44
N LEU A 272 60.57 -20.34 47.83
CA LEU A 272 61.45 -19.43 47.07
C LEU A 272 61.77 -18.16 47.89
N ALA A 273 62.21 -18.35 49.13
CA ALA A 273 62.94 -17.32 49.87
C ALA A 273 64.15 -17.97 50.55
N TYR A 274 65.19 -18.25 49.75
CA TYR A 274 66.63 -18.16 50.03
C TYR A 274 67.42 -18.75 48.86
#